data_AF-K2FYW9-F1
#
_entry.id   AF-K2FYW9-F1
#
_cell.length_a   1.000
_cell.length_b   1.000
_cell.length_c   1.000
_cell.angle_alpha   90.00
_cell.angle_beta   90.00
_cell.angle_gamma   90.00
#
_symmetry.space_group_name_H-M   'P 1'
#
loop_
_entity.id
_entity.type
_entity.pdbx_description
1 polymer ?
#
loop_
_entity_poly.entity_id
_entity_poly.type
_entity_poly.pdbx_seq_one_letter_code
_entity_poly.pdbx_strand_id
1 'polypeptide(L)' 'SLACHPATTTHRQLNAEELKSAGVSEDMVRLSIGIEHIDDLIADLEQALAAV' A
#
# COMPACT_ATOMS: atom_id res chain seq x y z
N SER A 1 7.19 -8.39 -5.83
CA SER A 1 6.62 -7.59 -4.74
C SER A 1 5.25 -7.08 -5.15
N LEU A 2 4.37 -6.77 -4.20
CA LEU A 2 2.97 -6.35 -4.46
C LEU A 2 2.64 -5.10 -3.65
N ALA A 3 1.97 -4.14 -4.27
CA ALA A 3 1.39 -2.97 -3.61
C ALA A 3 -0.12 -2.96 -3.79
N CYS A 4 -0.88 -2.56 -2.77
CA CYS A 4 -2.31 -2.35 -2.91
C CYS A 4 -2.81 -1.17 -2.08
N HIS A 5 -3.93 -0.60 -2.51
CA HIS A 5 -4.69 0.42 -1.78
C HIS A 5 -5.87 -0.25 -1.08
N PRO A 6 -5.79 -0.62 0.21
CA PRO A 6 -6.77 -1.49 0.84
C PRO A 6 -8.18 -0.90 0.81
N ALA A 7 -8.33 0.41 1.03
CA ALA A 7 -9.62 1.09 1.07
C ALA A 7 -10.43 0.97 -0.23
N THR A 8 -9.79 0.90 -1.42
CA THR A 8 -10.50 0.72 -2.70
C THR A 8 -10.42 -0.70 -3.26
N THR A 9 -9.67 -1.59 -2.62
CA THR A 9 -9.46 -2.97 -3.09
C THR A 9 -9.97 -3.98 -2.08
N THR A 10 -9.11 -4.45 -1.18
CA THR A 10 -9.40 -5.56 -0.25
C THR A 10 -10.43 -5.23 0.82
N HIS A 11 -10.56 -3.96 1.19
CA HIS A 11 -11.49 -3.46 2.21
C HIS A 11 -12.59 -2.55 1.63
N ARG A 12 -12.77 -2.56 0.31
CA ARG A 12 -13.72 -1.69 -0.41
C ARG A 12 -15.19 -1.79 0.02
N GLN A 13 -15.55 -2.84 0.76
CA GLN A 13 -16.91 -3.07 1.25
C GLN A 13 -17.18 -2.37 2.57
N LEU A 14 -16.13 -1.90 3.27
CA LEU A 14 -16.24 -1.20 4.54
C LEU A 14 -16.56 0.28 4.30
N ASN A 15 -17.37 0.86 5.18
CA ASN A 15 -17.55 2.31 5.23
C ASN A 15 -16.39 3.00 5.99
N ALA A 16 -16.35 4.33 6.01
CA ALA A 16 -15.26 5.11 6.60
C ALA A 16 -15.03 4.81 8.10
N GLU A 17 -16.09 4.63 8.89
CA GLU A 17 -15.98 4.33 10.32
C GLU A 17 -15.45 2.90 10.56
N GLU A 18 -15.87 1.94 9.72
CA GLU A 18 -15.39 0.56 9.76
C GLU A 18 -13.92 0.45 9.34
N LEU A 19 -13.51 1.17 8.28
CA LEU A 19 -12.11 1.26 7.84
C LEU A 19 -11.22 1.79 8.96
N LYS A 20 -11.62 2.90 9.57
CA LYS A 20 -10.90 3.52 10.70
C LYS A 20 -10.79 2.57 11.88
N SER A 21 -11.87 1.86 12.21
CA SER A 21 -11.89 0.86 13.29
C SER A 21 -10.99 -0.35 12.99
N ALA A 22 -10.84 -0.72 11.71
CA ALA A 22 -9.92 -1.75 11.26
C ALA A 22 -8.46 -1.28 11.14
N GLY A 23 -8.18 0.00 11.45
CA GLY A 23 -6.84 0.60 11.33
C GLY A 23 -6.42 0.87 9.89
N VAL A 24 -7.35 0.91 8.94
CA VAL A 24 -7.10 1.21 7.53
C VAL A 24 -7.49 2.66 7.26
N SER A 25 -6.52 3.51 6.93
CA SER A 25 -6.79 4.87 6.45
C SER A 25 -7.14 4.88 4.95
N GLU A 26 -7.86 5.91 4.50
CA GLU A 26 -8.27 6.07 3.09
C GLU A 26 -7.11 6.37 2.13
N ASP A 27 -5.94 6.74 2.65
CA ASP A 27 -4.71 7.02 1.91
C ASP A 27 -3.65 5.91 2.06
N MET A 28 -4.00 4.81 2.74
CA MET A 28 -3.06 3.74 3.05
C MET A 28 -2.61 2.99 1.79
N VAL A 29 -1.29 2.89 1.59
CA VAL A 29 -0.68 1.94 0.65
C VAL A 29 -0.05 0.80 1.44
N ARG A 30 -0.43 -0.45 1.14
CA ARG A 30 0.11 -1.65 1.76
C ARG A 30 1.08 -2.34 0.81
N LEU A 31 2.30 -2.57 1.27
CA LEU A 31 3.34 -3.30 0.53
C LEU A 31 3.51 -4.72 1.09
N SER A 32 3.47 -5.71 0.20
CA SER A 32 3.90 -7.09 0.46
C SER A 32 5.25 -7.31 -0.20
N ILE A 33 6.30 -7.27 0.62
CA ILE A 33 7.68 -7.38 0.18
C ILE A 33 7.96 -8.83 -0.23
N GLY A 34 8.47 -9.00 -1.47
CA GLY A 34 8.88 -10.28 -2.02
C GLY A 34 10.30 -10.66 -1.59
N ILE A 35 10.94 -11.49 -2.40
CA ILE A 35 12.30 -12.00 -2.17
C ILE A 35 13.31 -11.48 -3.21
N GLU A 36 12.97 -10.35 -3.85
CA GLU A 36 13.87 -9.68 -4.80
C GLU A 36 15.11 -9.10 -4.12
N HIS A 37 16.07 -8.64 -4.92
CA HIS A 37 17.24 -7.96 -4.41
C HIS A 37 16.83 -6.65 -3.70
N ILE A 38 17.45 -6.37 -2.55
CA ILE A 38 17.09 -5.22 -1.71
C ILE A 38 17.30 -3.88 -2.45
N ASP A 39 18.39 -3.75 -3.19
CA ASP A 39 18.70 -2.51 -3.91
C ASP A 39 17.68 -2.21 -5.02
N ASP A 40 17.16 -3.24 -5.70
CA ASP A 40 16.13 -3.08 -6.73
C ASP A 40 14.81 -2.59 -6.10
N LEU A 41 14.44 -3.14 -4.93
CA LEU A 41 13.25 -2.72 -4.19
C LEU A 41 13.34 -1.26 -3.72
N ILE A 42 14.51 -0.86 -3.20
CA ILE A 42 14.73 0.52 -2.76
C ILE A 42 14.67 1.47 -3.96
N ALA A 43 15.38 1.15 -5.05
CA ALA A 43 15.41 1.99 -6.24
C ALA A 43 14.01 2.18 -6.86
N ASP A 44 13.19 1.13 -6.89
CA ASP A 44 11.81 1.20 -7.40
C ASP A 44 10.93 2.11 -6.51
N LEU A 45 11.03 1.97 -5.19
CA LEU A 45 10.29 2.83 -4.25
C LEU A 45 10.75 4.29 -4.30
N GLU A 46 12.06 4.54 -4.39
CA GLU A 46 12.61 5.90 -4.52
C GLU A 46 12.13 6.58 -5.81
N GLN A 47 12.17 5.86 -6.93
CA GLN A 47 11.68 6.35 -8.21
C GLN A 47 10.19 6.69 -8.14
N ALA A 48 9.37 5.81 -7.56
CA ALA A 48 7.94 6.00 -7.45
C ALA A 48 7.59 7.20 -6.56
N LEU A 49 8.27 7.37 -5.42
CA LEU A 49 8.04 8.48 -4.49
C LEU A 49 8.49 9.83 -5.07
N ALA A 50 9.53 9.85 -5.92
CA ALA A 50 9.98 11.08 -6.58
C ALA A 50 9.04 11.57 -7.71
N ALA A 51 8.10 10.72 -8.16
CA ALA A 51 7.17 11.03 -9.24
C ALA A 51 5.83 11.63 -8.76
N VAL A 52 5.64 11.78 -7.44
CA VAL A 52 4.44 12.31 -6.79
C VAL A 52 4.70 13.72 -6.27
#